data_AF-A0A3D5YML2-F1
#
_entry.id   AF-A0A3D5YML2-F1
#
_cell.length_a   1.000
_cell.length_b   1.000
_cell.length_c   1.000
_cell.angle_alpha   90.00
_cell.angle_beta   90.00
_cell.angle_gamma   90.00
#
_symmetry.space_group_name_H-M   'P 1'
#
loop_
_entity.id
_entity.type
_entity.pdbx_description
1 polymer ?
#
loop_
_entity_poly.entity_id
_entity_poly.type
_entity_poly.pdbx_seq_one_letter_code
_entity_poly.pdbx_strand_id
1 'polypeptide(L)'
;MRGSCRGYGDVNLVKIMSLLPEGSLLNFGGHKSAGGFSVNREEIHFLEERLGNVFTLETDQKINERLIDAEISIDDVNLDNYKVIEKLAPYGEGNPKPVFKLKNLVVDYIKEFGKEKNHLELGFKNSKGKIIKAISFFKTRNDFNNLKEGENIDMISTFEKSNFLGREELRLRIVDIL
;
A
#
# COMPACT_ATOMS: atom_id res chain seq x y z
N MET A 1 18.88 13.99 22.74
CA MET A 1 18.93 13.09 21.55
C MET A 1 18.20 13.75 20.38
N ARG A 2 18.50 13.38 19.13
CA ARG A 2 17.76 13.83 17.93
C ARG A 2 17.00 12.66 17.32
N GLY A 3 15.79 12.94 16.82
CA GLY A 3 14.92 11.97 16.18
C GLY A 3 14.36 12.53 14.87
N SER A 4 14.01 11.63 13.95
CA SER A 4 13.34 11.96 12.70
C SER A 4 12.06 11.16 12.57
N CYS A 5 11.03 11.76 12.00
CA CYS A 5 9.72 11.15 11.81
C CYS A 5 9.25 11.29 10.37
N ARG A 6 8.41 10.36 9.94
CA ARG A 6 7.73 10.32 8.65
C ARG A 6 6.25 10.06 8.90
N GLY A 7 5.40 10.86 8.27
CA GLY A 7 3.96 10.76 8.35
C GLY A 7 3.46 9.73 7.35
N TYR A 8 2.32 9.11 7.66
CA TYR A 8 1.61 8.22 6.77
C TYR A 8 0.26 8.85 6.40
N GLY A 9 -0.10 8.82 5.12
CA GLY A 9 -1.32 9.48 4.62
C GLY A 9 -1.31 10.99 4.88
N ASP A 10 -2.44 11.50 5.36
CA ASP A 10 -2.64 12.94 5.60
C ASP A 10 -2.22 13.43 6.99
N VAL A 11 -1.53 12.59 7.76
CA VAL A 11 -1.06 12.93 9.10
C VAL A 11 -0.14 14.16 9.05
N ASN A 12 -0.47 15.18 9.84
CA ASN A 12 0.37 16.37 10.00
C ASN A 12 1.30 16.20 11.21
N LEU A 13 2.54 15.79 10.96
CA LEU A 13 3.53 15.53 11.99
C LEU A 13 3.88 16.77 12.82
N VAL A 14 3.97 17.94 12.19
CA VAL A 14 4.27 19.19 12.92
C VAL A 14 3.12 19.54 13.86
N LYS A 15 1.86 19.34 13.42
CA LYS A 15 0.69 19.51 14.27
C LYS A 15 0.72 18.54 15.46
N ILE A 16 0.97 17.26 15.22
CA ILE A 16 1.10 16.26 16.31
C ILE A 16 2.17 16.68 17.32
N MET A 17 3.37 17.06 16.85
CA MET A 17 4.44 17.48 17.75
C MET A 17 4.10 18.75 18.54
N SER A 18 3.34 19.68 17.93
CA SER A 18 2.88 20.90 18.60
C SER A 18 1.81 20.67 19.67
N LEU A 19 1.11 19.53 19.62
CA LEU A 19 0.07 19.15 20.59
C LEU A 19 0.62 18.35 21.78
N LEU A 20 1.92 18.01 21.77
CA LEU A 20 2.54 17.33 22.89
C LEU A 20 2.62 18.26 24.12
N PRO A 21 2.56 17.71 25.35
CA PRO A 21 2.78 18.49 26.55
C PRO A 21 4.11 19.26 26.50
N GLU A 22 4.13 20.47 27.05
CA GLU A 22 5.33 21.29 27.12
C GLU A 22 6.49 20.53 27.78
N GLY A 23 7.72 20.70 27.26
CA GLY A 23 8.89 19.97 27.73
C GLY A 23 9.06 18.55 27.18
N SER A 24 8.04 17.99 26.50
CA SER A 24 8.17 16.68 25.83
C SER A 24 9.24 16.68 24.74
N LEU A 25 9.41 17.80 24.04
CA LEU A 25 10.43 18.00 23.01
C LEU A 25 11.19 19.30 23.32
N LEU A 26 12.50 19.28 23.15
CA LEU A 26 13.36 20.47 23.25
C LEU A 26 13.21 21.39 22.05
N ASN A 27 13.09 20.79 20.86
CA ASN A 27 12.86 21.47 19.59
C ASN A 27 12.16 20.49 18.66
N PHE A 28 11.33 21.00 17.75
CA PHE A 28 10.74 20.23 16.66
C PHE A 28 10.51 21.11 15.43
N GLY A 29 10.38 20.49 14.27
CA GLY A 29 10.08 21.19 13.02
C GLY A 29 9.98 20.24 11.83
N GLY A 30 9.59 20.78 10.68
CA GLY A 30 9.45 20.03 9.43
C GLY A 30 8.23 20.45 8.62
N HIS A 31 7.70 19.50 7.86
CA HIS A 31 6.50 19.61 7.04
C HIS A 31 5.45 18.58 7.46
N LYS A 32 4.25 18.67 6.88
CA LYS A 32 3.12 17.76 7.15
C LYS A 32 3.56 16.30 7.20
N SER A 33 4.27 15.83 6.16
CA SER A 33 4.62 14.42 5.98
C SER A 33 6.00 14.01 6.53
N ALA A 34 6.82 14.94 7.01
CA ALA A 34 8.17 14.64 7.51
C ALA A 34 8.64 15.69 8.52
N GLY A 35 9.22 15.24 9.63
CA GLY A 35 9.72 16.15 10.65
C GLY A 35 10.93 15.62 11.40
N GLY A 36 11.48 16.48 12.24
CA GLY A 36 12.58 16.16 13.14
C GLY A 36 12.38 16.84 14.47
N PHE A 37 12.87 16.20 15.53
CA PHE A 37 12.80 16.73 16.89
C PHE A 37 14.06 16.42 17.68
N SER A 38 14.22 17.12 18.80
CA SER A 38 15.17 16.79 19.84
C SER A 38 14.45 16.62 21.17
N VAL A 39 14.91 15.66 21.96
CA VAL A 39 14.28 15.27 23.23
C VAL A 39 15.35 15.00 24.29
N ASN A 40 15.02 15.28 25.54
CA ASN A 40 15.83 14.96 26.71
C ASN A 40 15.89 13.45 26.92
N ARG A 41 16.93 12.96 27.61
CA ARG A 41 17.12 11.52 27.80
C ARG A 41 16.10 10.95 28.77
N GLU A 42 15.61 11.78 29.66
CA GLU A 42 14.64 11.48 30.70
C GLU A 42 13.23 11.40 30.10
N GLU A 43 12.94 12.23 29.09
CA GLU A 43 11.62 12.35 28.46
C GLU A 43 11.37 11.30 27.35
N ILE A 44 12.42 10.71 26.77
CA ILE A 44 12.29 9.77 25.64
C ILE A 44 11.40 8.57 25.97
N HIS A 45 11.41 8.11 27.22
CA HIS A 45 10.66 6.95 27.68
C HIS A 45 9.15 7.18 27.70
N PHE A 46 8.70 8.43 27.75
CA PHE A 46 7.28 8.81 27.71
C PHE A 46 6.82 9.21 26.30
N LEU A 47 7.75 9.36 25.36
CA LEU A 47 7.44 9.95 24.07
C LEU A 47 6.51 9.08 23.22
N GLU A 48 6.66 7.75 23.29
CA GLU A 48 5.79 6.80 22.61
C GLU A 48 4.32 6.94 23.05
N GLU A 49 4.10 6.91 24.37
CA GLU A 49 2.76 7.07 24.95
C GLU A 49 2.14 8.42 24.59
N ARG A 50 2.89 9.52 24.74
CA ARG A 50 2.41 10.86 24.44
C ARG A 50 2.08 11.03 22.95
N LEU A 51 2.91 10.51 22.05
CA LEU A 51 2.64 10.51 20.61
C LEU A 51 1.42 9.64 20.27
N GLY A 52 1.27 8.47 20.89
CA GLY A 52 0.12 7.58 20.67
C GLY A 52 -1.20 8.23 21.09
N ASN A 53 -1.21 8.93 22.23
CA ASN A 53 -2.39 9.65 22.71
C ASN A 53 -2.80 10.78 21.76
N VAL A 54 -1.84 11.61 21.33
CA VAL A 54 -2.13 12.71 20.39
C VAL A 54 -2.55 12.18 19.01
N PHE A 55 -1.91 11.11 18.53
CA PHE A 55 -2.24 10.51 17.25
C PHE A 55 -3.68 9.99 17.23
N THR A 56 -4.10 9.25 18.26
CA THR A 56 -5.46 8.71 18.38
C THR A 56 -6.52 9.81 18.33
N LEU A 57 -6.25 10.98 18.91
CA LEU A 57 -7.16 12.12 18.90
C LEU A 57 -7.29 12.79 17.53
N GLU A 58 -6.27 12.68 16.67
CA GLU A 58 -6.24 13.31 15.34
C GLU A 58 -6.66 12.36 14.21
N THR A 59 -6.55 11.03 14.39
CA THR A 59 -6.79 10.04 13.33
C THR A 59 -8.18 9.41 13.31
N ASP A 60 -9.15 9.96 14.03
CA ASP A 60 -10.57 9.60 13.86
C ASP A 60 -11.13 9.96 12.46
N GLN A 61 -10.30 10.58 11.62
CA GLN A 61 -10.56 10.79 10.19
C GLN A 61 -10.02 9.61 9.36
N LYS A 62 -10.95 8.77 8.91
CA LYS A 62 -10.81 7.70 7.90
C LYS A 62 -9.59 7.89 6.98
N ILE A 63 -8.55 7.09 7.22
CA ILE A 63 -7.44 6.95 6.29
C ILE A 63 -7.90 6.09 5.11
N ASN A 64 -7.77 6.67 3.91
CA ASN A 64 -7.89 6.07 2.59
C ASN A 64 -9.29 5.60 2.16
N GLU A 65 -10.11 6.55 1.70
CA GLU A 65 -10.89 6.27 0.48
C GLU A 65 -9.86 5.96 -0.62
N ARG A 66 -9.55 4.68 -0.81
CA ARG A 66 -8.76 4.24 -1.96
C ARG A 66 -9.58 4.64 -3.19
N LEU A 67 -9.22 5.74 -3.83
CA LEU A 67 -9.84 6.20 -5.06
C LEU A 67 -9.57 5.11 -6.11
N ILE A 68 -10.61 4.31 -6.37
CA ILE A 68 -10.64 3.40 -7.51
C ILE A 68 -10.85 4.30 -8.73
N ASP A 69 -9.87 4.35 -9.62
CA ASP A 69 -9.93 5.20 -10.81
C ASP A 69 -10.90 4.62 -11.86
N ALA A 70 -10.96 3.28 -11.97
CA ALA A 70 -11.89 2.60 -12.86
C ALA A 70 -12.16 1.14 -12.43
N GLU A 71 -13.32 0.62 -12.82
CA GLU A 71 -13.58 -0.82 -12.81
C GLU A 71 -13.18 -1.42 -14.15
N ILE A 72 -12.47 -2.56 -14.14
CA ILE A 72 -12.03 -3.26 -15.35
C ILE A 72 -12.29 -4.76 -15.22
N SER A 73 -12.30 -5.45 -16.35
CA SER A 73 -12.33 -6.91 -16.41
C SER A 73 -10.91 -7.49 -16.38
N ILE A 74 -10.79 -8.79 -16.09
CA ILE A 74 -9.51 -9.49 -16.18
C ILE A 74 -8.96 -9.54 -17.62
N ASP A 75 -9.83 -9.43 -18.63
CA ASP A 75 -9.45 -9.39 -20.05
C ASP A 75 -8.81 -8.06 -20.47
N ASP A 76 -9.07 -6.99 -19.71
CA ASP A 76 -8.43 -5.69 -19.91
C ASP A 76 -6.96 -5.69 -19.45
N VAL A 77 -6.51 -6.72 -18.74
CA VAL A 77 -5.12 -6.88 -18.29
C VAL A 77 -4.25 -7.42 -19.43
N ASN A 78 -3.91 -6.52 -20.35
CA ASN A 78 -3.11 -6.80 -21.53
C ASN A 78 -2.09 -5.68 -21.82
N LEU A 79 -1.14 -5.98 -22.71
CA LEU A 79 0.00 -5.09 -22.98
C LEU A 79 -0.43 -3.80 -23.69
N ASP A 80 -1.50 -3.82 -24.48
CA ASP A 80 -1.96 -2.64 -25.21
C ASP A 80 -2.60 -1.62 -24.26
N ASN A 81 -3.45 -2.08 -23.34
CA ASN A 81 -3.98 -1.25 -22.26
C ASN A 81 -2.86 -0.75 -21.33
N TYR A 82 -1.88 -1.60 -21.02
CA TYR A 82 -0.71 -1.19 -20.23
C TYR A 82 0.05 -0.02 -20.88
N LYS A 83 0.30 -0.07 -22.20
CA LYS A 83 0.97 1.02 -22.92
C LYS A 83 0.19 2.34 -22.88
N VAL A 84 -1.14 2.28 -22.82
CA VAL A 84 -1.97 3.49 -22.66
C VAL A 84 -1.80 4.05 -21.25
N ILE A 85 -1.88 3.18 -20.23
CA ILE A 85 -1.68 3.56 -18.83
C ILE A 85 -0.28 4.15 -18.62
N GLU A 86 0.76 3.54 -19.19
CA GLU A 86 2.16 3.96 -19.04
C GLU A 86 2.41 5.41 -19.51
N LYS A 87 1.60 5.94 -20.43
CA LYS A 87 1.68 7.36 -20.87
C LYS A 87 1.34 8.36 -19.77
N LEU A 88 0.71 7.92 -18.67
CA LEU A 88 0.40 8.75 -17.51
C LEU A 88 1.59 8.94 -16.56
N ALA A 89 2.70 8.24 -16.80
CA ALA A 89 3.95 8.45 -16.08
C ALA A 89 4.52 9.87 -16.34
N PRO A 90 5.34 10.44 -15.44
CA PRO A 90 5.96 9.81 -14.27
C PRO A 90 5.01 9.69 -13.07
N TYR A 91 5.06 8.54 -12.40
CA TYR A 91 4.30 8.30 -11.17
C TYR A 91 5.08 8.73 -9.93
N GLY A 92 4.38 9.20 -8.90
CA GLY A 92 4.95 9.66 -7.63
C GLY A 92 3.87 10.13 -6.66
N GLU A 93 4.26 10.85 -5.62
CA GLU A 93 3.35 11.35 -4.57
C GLU A 93 2.21 12.22 -5.13
N GLY A 94 2.50 13.08 -6.12
CA GLY A 94 1.50 13.93 -6.78
C GLY A 94 0.80 13.29 -7.98
N ASN A 95 1.19 12.08 -8.37
CA ASN A 95 0.60 11.35 -9.50
C ASN A 95 0.70 9.84 -9.21
N PRO A 96 -0.13 9.29 -8.31
CA PRO A 96 -0.08 7.88 -7.98
C PRO A 96 -0.39 7.04 -9.22
N LYS A 97 0.05 5.79 -9.22
CA LYS A 97 -0.34 4.85 -10.28
C LYS A 97 -1.85 4.64 -10.26
N PRO A 98 -2.50 4.55 -11.43
CA PRO A 98 -3.93 4.25 -11.49
C PRO A 98 -4.28 2.94 -10.79
N VAL A 99 -5.34 2.98 -9.99
CA VAL A 99 -5.88 1.90 -9.18
C VAL A 99 -7.18 1.41 -9.79
N PHE A 100 -7.26 0.11 -10.05
CA PHE A 100 -8.39 -0.52 -10.71
C PHE A 100 -9.08 -1.51 -9.79
N LYS A 101 -10.42 -1.57 -9.87
CA LYS A 101 -11.22 -2.62 -9.25
C LYS A 101 -11.57 -3.68 -10.28
N LEU A 102 -11.28 -4.93 -9.95
CA LEU A 102 -11.69 -6.11 -10.70
C LEU A 102 -12.70 -6.88 -9.85
N LYS A 103 -13.85 -7.21 -10.44
CA LYS A 103 -14.94 -7.90 -9.73
C LYS A 103 -15.05 -9.34 -10.15
N ASN A 104 -15.61 -10.15 -9.26
CA ASN A 104 -16.01 -11.52 -9.54
C ASN A 104 -14.87 -12.43 -10.04
N LEU A 105 -13.66 -12.24 -9.51
CA LEU A 105 -12.48 -13.00 -9.93
C LEU A 105 -12.45 -14.37 -9.26
N VAL A 106 -12.40 -15.45 -10.05
CA VAL A 106 -12.19 -16.80 -9.53
C VAL A 106 -10.70 -17.07 -9.39
N VAL A 107 -10.25 -17.37 -8.17
CA VAL A 107 -8.85 -17.70 -7.87
C VAL A 107 -8.52 -19.07 -8.48
N ASP A 108 -7.68 -19.11 -9.51
CA ASP A 108 -7.27 -20.35 -10.19
C ASP A 108 -6.21 -21.12 -9.38
N TYR A 109 -5.23 -20.41 -8.84
CA TYR A 109 -4.22 -20.98 -7.95
C TYR A 109 -3.73 -19.95 -6.95
N ILE A 110 -3.18 -20.45 -5.83
CA ILE A 110 -2.52 -19.65 -4.80
C ILE A 110 -1.09 -20.15 -4.60
N LYS A 111 -0.12 -19.25 -4.70
CA LYS A 111 1.30 -19.56 -4.47
C LYS A 111 1.92 -18.58 -3.48
N GLU A 112 2.54 -19.11 -2.45
CA GLU A 112 3.40 -18.34 -1.55
C GLU A 112 4.88 -18.55 -1.92
N PHE A 113 5.63 -17.47 -2.07
CA PHE A 113 7.01 -17.49 -2.54
C PHE A 113 7.93 -16.55 -1.73
N GLY A 114 9.23 -16.57 -2.07
CA GLY A 114 10.28 -15.92 -1.28
C GLY A 114 10.90 -16.87 -0.26
N LYS A 115 12.07 -16.51 0.27
CA LYS A 115 12.83 -17.36 1.21
C LYS A 115 12.01 -17.71 2.46
N GLU A 116 11.20 -16.77 2.93
CA GLU A 116 10.35 -16.89 4.12
C GLU A 116 8.89 -17.24 3.78
N LYS A 117 8.57 -17.49 2.50
CA LYS A 117 7.18 -17.68 2.02
C LYS A 117 6.24 -16.53 2.40
N ASN A 118 6.75 -15.31 2.43
CA ASN A 118 6.04 -14.10 2.83
C ASN A 118 5.59 -13.25 1.63
N HIS A 119 5.46 -13.83 0.43
CA HIS A 119 4.93 -13.15 -0.75
C HIS A 119 3.81 -13.99 -1.35
N LEU A 120 2.72 -13.34 -1.75
CA LEU A 120 1.55 -13.97 -2.33
C LEU A 120 1.51 -13.74 -3.84
N GLU A 121 1.28 -14.81 -4.59
CA GLU A 121 0.90 -14.78 -6.01
C GLU A 121 -0.45 -15.49 -6.17
N LEU A 122 -1.37 -14.83 -6.88
CA LEU A 122 -2.66 -15.37 -7.28
C LEU A 122 -2.73 -15.47 -8.80
N GLY A 123 -3.28 -16.56 -9.30
CA GLY A 123 -3.59 -16.74 -10.72
C GLY A 123 -5.07 -16.54 -11.00
N PHE A 124 -5.39 -15.83 -12.09
CA PHE A 124 -6.76 -15.67 -12.60
C PHE A 124 -6.81 -16.07 -14.06
N LYS A 125 -7.79 -16.88 -14.45
CA LYS A 125 -8.04 -17.20 -15.86
C LYS A 125 -8.85 -16.08 -16.51
N ASN A 126 -8.40 -15.60 -17.66
CA ASN A 126 -9.18 -14.71 -18.50
C ASN A 126 -10.12 -15.47 -19.45
N SER A 127 -10.92 -14.76 -20.26
CA SER A 127 -11.87 -15.37 -21.20
C SER A 127 -11.22 -16.29 -22.25
N LYS A 128 -9.92 -16.11 -22.52
CA LYS A 128 -9.12 -16.92 -23.46
C LYS A 128 -8.38 -18.08 -22.80
N GLY A 129 -8.61 -18.31 -21.49
CA GLY A 129 -7.93 -19.36 -20.72
C GLY A 129 -6.47 -19.03 -20.36
N LYS A 130 -5.99 -17.81 -20.64
CA LYS A 130 -4.66 -17.36 -20.22
C LYS A 130 -4.68 -16.99 -18.74
N ILE A 131 -3.64 -17.39 -18.02
CA ILE A 131 -3.40 -16.97 -16.64
C ILE A 131 -2.84 -15.54 -16.61
N ILE A 132 -3.53 -14.69 -15.86
CA ILE A 132 -3.09 -13.38 -15.41
C ILE A 132 -2.66 -13.50 -13.95
N LYS A 133 -1.45 -13.04 -13.64
CA LYS A 133 -0.90 -13.11 -12.28
C LYS A 133 -1.18 -11.82 -11.54
N ALA A 134 -1.50 -11.93 -10.26
CA ALA A 134 -1.50 -10.82 -9.32
C ALA A 134 -0.57 -11.13 -8.14
N ILE A 135 0.20 -10.15 -7.68
CA ILE A 135 1.17 -10.35 -6.61
C ILE A 135 1.03 -9.35 -5.47
N SER A 136 1.36 -9.78 -4.25
CA SER A 136 1.55 -8.93 -3.08
C SER A 136 2.82 -9.35 -2.34
N PHE A 137 3.69 -8.40 -2.05
CA PHE A 137 4.91 -8.65 -1.26
C PHE A 137 4.63 -8.44 0.22
N PHE A 138 5.37 -9.18 1.06
CA PHE A 138 5.23 -9.19 2.53
C PHE A 138 3.81 -9.51 3.01
N LYS A 139 3.10 -10.35 2.25
CA LYS A 139 1.73 -10.78 2.49
C LYS A 139 1.59 -12.26 2.13
N THR A 140 0.70 -12.93 2.84
CA THR A 140 0.33 -14.35 2.66
C THR A 140 -1.18 -14.45 2.44
N ARG A 141 -1.71 -15.65 2.16
CA ARG A 141 -3.16 -15.83 2.05
C ARG A 141 -3.92 -15.47 3.34
N ASN A 142 -3.24 -15.59 4.49
CA ASN A 142 -3.84 -15.32 5.81
C ASN A 142 -4.12 -13.83 6.03
N ASP A 143 -3.38 -12.95 5.36
CA ASP A 143 -3.63 -11.51 5.38
C ASP A 143 -4.94 -11.11 4.67
N PHE A 144 -5.52 -12.03 3.90
CA PHE A 144 -6.73 -11.81 3.10
C PHE A 144 -7.82 -12.83 3.47
N ASN A 145 -8.07 -13.03 4.76
CA ASN A 145 -9.11 -13.95 5.26
C ASN A 145 -8.91 -15.42 4.85
N ASN A 146 -7.67 -15.86 4.70
CA ASN A 146 -7.31 -17.24 4.34
C ASN A 146 -7.94 -17.70 3.02
N LEU A 147 -7.63 -16.97 1.95
CA LEU A 147 -8.06 -17.24 0.57
C LEU A 147 -7.88 -18.70 0.17
N LYS A 148 -8.86 -19.19 -0.60
CA LYS A 148 -8.88 -20.55 -1.17
C LYS A 148 -8.91 -20.53 -2.69
N GLU A 149 -8.38 -21.59 -3.29
CA GLU A 149 -8.52 -21.83 -4.72
C GLU A 149 -10.00 -22.11 -5.04
N GLY A 150 -10.48 -21.57 -6.16
CA GLY A 150 -11.89 -21.59 -6.56
C GLY A 150 -12.76 -20.54 -5.89
N GLU A 151 -12.23 -19.78 -4.92
CA GLU A 151 -12.95 -18.69 -4.28
C GLU A 151 -13.17 -17.53 -5.25
N ASN A 152 -14.30 -16.84 -5.10
CA ASN A 152 -14.64 -15.67 -5.87
C ASN A 152 -14.37 -14.41 -5.05
N ILE A 153 -13.56 -13.49 -5.59
CA ILE A 153 -13.12 -12.27 -4.89
C ILE A 153 -13.28 -11.02 -5.74
N ASP A 154 -13.43 -9.88 -5.06
CA ASP A 154 -13.21 -8.56 -5.63
C ASP A 154 -11.78 -8.11 -5.28
N MET A 155 -11.04 -7.58 -6.25
CA MET A 155 -9.66 -7.16 -6.07
C MET A 155 -9.45 -5.70 -6.46
N ILE A 156 -8.69 -4.98 -5.64
CA ILE A 156 -8.14 -3.67 -5.98
C ILE A 156 -6.67 -3.86 -6.36
N SER A 157 -6.26 -3.39 -7.54
CA SER A 157 -4.91 -3.61 -8.05
C SER A 157 -4.40 -2.49 -8.96
N THR A 158 -3.09 -2.47 -9.21
CA THR A 158 -2.45 -1.61 -10.23
C THR A 158 -1.73 -2.48 -11.26
N PHE A 159 -1.52 -1.96 -12.48
CA PHE A 159 -0.74 -2.66 -13.49
C PHE A 159 0.75 -2.59 -13.15
N GLU A 160 1.45 -3.72 -13.29
CA GLU A 160 2.89 -3.83 -13.07
C GLU A 160 3.55 -4.62 -14.20
N LYS A 161 4.49 -4.00 -14.92
CA LYS A 161 5.40 -4.70 -15.82
C LYS A 161 6.66 -5.08 -15.04
N SER A 162 6.88 -6.37 -14.88
CA SER A 162 8.06 -6.94 -14.23
C SER A 162 9.10 -7.32 -15.29
N ASN A 163 10.37 -7.00 -15.05
CA ASN A 163 11.51 -7.40 -15.89
C ASN A 163 12.39 -8.45 -15.19
N PHE A 164 11.79 -9.28 -14.34
CA PHE A 164 12.52 -10.25 -13.54
C PHE A 164 13.17 -11.34 -14.41
N LEU A 165 14.46 -11.63 -14.16
CA LEU A 165 15.26 -12.61 -14.90
C LEU A 165 15.30 -12.37 -16.43
N GLY A 166 15.21 -11.11 -16.86
CA GLY A 166 15.25 -10.75 -18.28
C GLY A 166 13.99 -11.15 -19.06
N ARG A 167 12.92 -11.54 -18.38
CA ARG A 167 11.61 -11.79 -18.98
C ARG A 167 10.66 -10.67 -18.59
N GLU A 168 10.08 -10.03 -19.61
CA GLU A 168 9.01 -9.07 -19.40
C GLU A 168 7.71 -9.82 -19.11
N GLU A 169 7.10 -9.54 -17.97
CA GLU A 169 5.82 -10.11 -17.57
C GLU A 169 4.88 -8.99 -17.13
N LEU A 170 3.74 -8.85 -17.81
CA LEU A 170 2.65 -8.03 -17.32
C LEU A 170 1.89 -8.80 -16.25
N ARG A 171 1.77 -8.19 -15.07
CA ARG A 171 1.04 -8.71 -13.92
C ARG A 171 0.30 -7.58 -13.19
N LEU A 172 -0.54 -7.96 -12.25
CA LEU A 172 -1.18 -7.02 -11.33
C LEU A 172 -0.40 -6.95 -10.02
N ARG A 173 -0.34 -5.76 -9.43
CA ARG A 173 0.11 -5.54 -8.05
C ARG A 173 -1.13 -5.37 -7.18
N ILE A 174 -1.35 -6.31 -6.27
CA ILE A 174 -2.49 -6.31 -5.35
C ILE A 174 -2.32 -5.14 -4.38
N VAL A 175 -3.36 -4.30 -4.32
CA VAL A 175 -3.51 -3.23 -3.33
C VAL A 175 -4.39 -3.71 -2.19
N ASP A 176 -5.49 -4.40 -2.52
CA ASP A 176 -6.35 -5.06 -1.55
C ASP A 176 -7.24 -6.14 -2.17
N ILE A 177 -7.85 -6.96 -1.31
CA ILE A 177 -8.89 -7.94 -1.67
C ILE A 177 -10.09 -7.70 -0.74
N LEU A 178 -11.27 -7.56 -1.33
CA LEU A 178 -12.53 -7.20 -0.65
C LEU A 178 -13.36 -8.44 -0.28
#